data_AF-A0A358XRT1-F1
#
_entry.id   AF-A0A358XRT1-F1
#
_cell.length_a   1.000
_cell.length_b   1.000
_cell.length_c   1.000
_cell.angle_alpha   90.00
_cell.angle_beta   90.00
_cell.angle_gamma   90.00
#
_symmetry.space_group_name_H-M   'P 1'
#
loop_
_entity.id
_entity.type
_entity.pdbx_description
1 polymer ?
#
loop_
_entity_poly.entity_id
_entity_poly.type
_entity_poly.pdbx_seq_one_letter_code
_entity_poly.pdbx_strand_id
1 'polypeptide(L)'
;MPTHLFLFSTETKNDMKFNSLLLIFLLGAALFIHSCRSPESDEKLRSKIETALETTAGIGVDVEEGNVTLNGQIGSDSLKQDIENKTKLAGGEDIKSIHNNIVVNLPEPEDAREKYHEILGGAIDSTLTRDVNLVLEDFPTITAQVKEGIIIATGNLEKSKIDTLKKRLEHIKPKGIDIKGVTSR
;
A
#
# COMPACT_ATOMS: atom_id res chain seq x y z
N MET A 1 -103.56 -31.59 -21.96
CA MET A 1 -103.22 -32.37 -23.16
C MET A 1 -101.82 -31.96 -23.61
N PRO A 2 -100.98 -32.92 -24.08
CA PRO A 2 -99.62 -33.20 -23.59
C PRO A 2 -98.55 -32.30 -24.25
N THR A 3 -97.26 -32.29 -23.87
CA THR A 3 -96.33 -33.42 -24.05
C THR A 3 -95.00 -33.16 -23.32
N HIS A 4 -94.45 -34.22 -22.72
CA HIS A 4 -93.08 -34.43 -22.25
C HIS A 4 -91.99 -33.88 -23.19
N LEU A 5 -90.83 -33.43 -22.67
CA LEU A 5 -89.59 -34.22 -22.72
C LEU A 5 -88.46 -33.64 -21.85
N PHE A 6 -87.73 -34.56 -21.25
CA PHE A 6 -86.54 -34.44 -20.41
C PHE A 6 -85.41 -33.60 -21.03
N LEU A 7 -84.68 -32.87 -20.19
CA LEU A 7 -83.23 -33.05 -20.04
C LEU A 7 -82.78 -32.52 -18.66
N PHE A 8 -81.96 -33.35 -18.01
CA PHE A 8 -81.41 -33.22 -16.67
C PHE A 8 -80.58 -31.94 -16.52
N SER A 9 -80.86 -31.14 -15.49
CA SER A 9 -80.09 -29.94 -15.10
C SER A 9 -79.34 -30.23 -13.81
N THR A 10 -78.01 -30.21 -13.88
CA THR A 10 -77.05 -30.13 -12.76
C THR A 10 -75.87 -29.33 -13.31
N GLU A 11 -75.31 -28.28 -12.73
CA GLU A 11 -75.42 -27.63 -11.43
C GLU A 11 -74.72 -26.26 -11.66
N THR A 12 -75.43 -25.14 -11.49
CA THR A 12 -74.86 -23.79 -11.58
C THR A 12 -74.30 -23.40 -10.22
N LYS A 13 -72.96 -23.26 -10.12
CA LYS A 13 -72.31 -22.69 -8.95
C LYS A 13 -71.74 -21.31 -9.28
N ASN A 14 -72.53 -20.32 -8.87
CA ASN A 14 -72.22 -18.97 -8.40
C ASN A 14 -71.23 -18.03 -9.14
N ASP A 15 -71.84 -16.90 -9.55
CA ASP A 15 -71.37 -15.52 -9.37
C ASP A 15 -70.30 -14.95 -10.31
N MET A 16 -70.73 -14.65 -11.54
CA MET A 16 -70.09 -13.68 -12.44
C MET A 16 -70.18 -12.24 -11.90
N LYS A 17 -69.21 -11.79 -11.10
CA LYS A 17 -68.94 -10.35 -10.86
C LYS A 17 -67.46 -9.99 -10.62
N PHE A 18 -66.51 -10.86 -10.96
CA PHE A 18 -65.08 -10.62 -10.72
C PHE A 18 -64.19 -10.66 -11.96
N ASN A 19 -64.77 -10.70 -13.16
CA ASN A 19 -64.00 -10.90 -14.40
C ASN A 19 -63.59 -9.61 -15.12
N SER A 20 -64.02 -8.44 -14.65
CA SER A 20 -63.72 -7.14 -15.29
C SER A 20 -62.59 -6.35 -14.63
N LEU A 21 -62.14 -6.75 -13.43
CA LEU A 21 -61.05 -6.09 -12.69
C LEU A 21 -59.69 -6.79 -12.84
N LEU A 22 -59.68 -8.04 -13.35
CA LEU A 22 -58.44 -8.82 -13.50
C LEU A 22 -57.61 -8.44 -14.75
N LEU A 23 -58.20 -7.76 -15.74
CA LEU A 23 -57.52 -7.41 -17.00
C LEU A 23 -56.68 -6.12 -16.94
N ILE A 24 -56.92 -5.24 -15.97
CA ILE A 24 -56.17 -3.97 -15.81
C ILE A 24 -54.87 -4.18 -15.00
N PHE A 25 -54.80 -5.24 -14.18
CA PHE A 25 -53.63 -5.51 -13.34
C PHE A 25 -52.46 -6.18 -14.10
N LEU A 26 -52.72 -6.75 -15.28
CA LEU A 26 -51.72 -7.49 -16.07
C LEU A 26 -50.80 -6.60 -16.93
N LEU A 27 -51.09 -5.30 -17.10
CA LEU A 27 -50.27 -4.39 -17.91
C LEU A 27 -49.29 -3.52 -17.10
N GLY A 28 -49.39 -3.51 -15.77
CA GLY A 28 -48.53 -2.72 -14.89
C GLY A 28 -47.30 -3.45 -14.30
N ALA A 29 -47.22 -4.77 -14.46
CA ALA A 29 -46.22 -5.58 -13.76
C ALA A 29 -44.89 -5.77 -14.52
N ALA A 30 -44.74 -5.22 -15.73
CA ALA A 30 -43.54 -5.43 -16.56
C ALA A 30 -42.39 -4.43 -16.30
N LEU A 31 -42.52 -3.48 -15.36
CA LEU A 31 -41.50 -2.44 -15.13
C LEU A 31 -40.61 -2.67 -13.89
N PHE A 32 -40.75 -3.79 -13.19
CA PHE A 32 -39.98 -4.08 -11.97
C PHE A 32 -38.81 -5.05 -12.16
N ILE A 33 -38.19 -5.10 -13.35
CA ILE A 33 -36.88 -5.75 -13.51
C ILE A 33 -35.76 -4.71 -13.26
N HIS A 34 -35.88 -3.94 -12.18
CA HIS A 34 -34.84 -3.00 -11.79
C HIS A 34 -33.95 -3.63 -10.71
N SER A 35 -32.84 -4.18 -11.21
CA SER A 35 -31.51 -4.09 -10.60
C SER A 35 -31.21 -4.91 -9.33
N CYS A 36 -31.35 -6.24 -9.41
CA CYS A 36 -30.38 -7.10 -8.72
C CYS A 36 -29.30 -7.47 -9.73
N ARG A 37 -28.12 -6.83 -9.62
CA ARG A 37 -26.96 -7.16 -10.43
C ARG A 37 -26.43 -8.54 -10.00
N SER A 38 -26.18 -9.44 -10.94
CA SER A 38 -25.69 -10.78 -10.62
C SER A 38 -24.18 -10.75 -10.34
N PRO A 39 -23.67 -11.63 -9.45
CA PRO A 39 -22.23 -11.73 -9.16
C PRO A 39 -21.37 -11.96 -10.41
N GLU A 40 -21.88 -12.73 -11.39
CA GLU A 40 -21.18 -12.97 -12.66
C GLU A 40 -20.97 -11.68 -13.49
N SER A 41 -21.84 -10.68 -13.34
CA SER A 41 -21.69 -9.38 -13.98
C SER A 41 -20.59 -8.55 -13.33
N ASP A 42 -20.41 -8.67 -12.02
CA ASP A 42 -19.37 -7.98 -11.27
C ASP A 42 -18.00 -8.61 -11.52
N GLU A 43 -17.92 -9.93 -11.61
CA GLU A 43 -16.70 -10.63 -12.00
C GLU A 43 -16.25 -10.24 -13.41
N LYS A 44 -17.17 -10.16 -14.38
CA LYS A 44 -16.86 -9.67 -15.74
C LYS A 44 -16.39 -8.22 -15.74
N LEU A 45 -17.02 -7.35 -14.96
CA LEU A 45 -16.61 -5.95 -14.84
C LEU A 45 -15.21 -5.85 -14.21
N ARG A 46 -14.97 -6.60 -13.13
CA ARG A 46 -13.68 -6.68 -12.47
C ARG A 46 -12.58 -7.13 -13.44
N SER A 47 -12.81 -8.21 -14.19
CA SER A 47 -11.83 -8.69 -15.18
C SER A 47 -11.54 -7.67 -16.27
N LYS A 48 -12.55 -6.95 -16.79
CA LYS A 48 -12.34 -5.87 -17.77
C LYS A 48 -11.43 -4.77 -17.21
N ILE A 49 -11.67 -4.35 -15.97
CA ILE A 49 -10.89 -3.30 -15.30
C ILE A 49 -9.47 -3.80 -15.00
N GLU A 50 -9.31 -5.03 -14.52
CA GLU A 50 -8.01 -5.65 -14.28
C GLU A 50 -7.18 -5.75 -15.57
N THR A 51 -7.79 -6.11 -16.71
CA THR A 51 -7.12 -6.10 -18.02
C THR A 51 -6.70 -4.67 -18.43
N ALA A 52 -7.56 -3.67 -18.23
CA ALA A 52 -7.21 -2.28 -18.56
C ALA A 52 -6.08 -1.71 -17.68
N LEU A 53 -5.90 -2.27 -16.47
CA LEU A 53 -4.88 -1.90 -15.50
C LEU A 53 -3.71 -2.88 -15.44
N GLU A 54 -3.60 -3.83 -16.37
CA GLU A 54 -2.53 -4.86 -16.37
C GLU A 54 -1.12 -4.25 -16.38
N THR A 55 -0.99 -3.07 -16.96
CA THR A 55 0.26 -2.29 -17.06
C THR A 55 0.57 -1.49 -15.79
N THR A 56 -0.38 -1.43 -14.86
CA THR A 56 -0.28 -0.69 -13.59
C THR A 56 -0.14 -1.68 -12.43
N ALA A 57 1.09 -2.06 -12.14
CA ALA A 57 1.38 -2.95 -11.01
C ALA A 57 0.99 -2.32 -9.66
N GLY A 58 0.57 -3.16 -8.71
CA GLY A 58 0.32 -2.72 -7.33
C GLY A 58 -1.07 -2.12 -7.06
N ILE A 59 -1.99 -2.21 -8.03
CA ILE A 59 -3.39 -1.83 -7.85
C ILE A 59 -4.26 -3.09 -7.71
N GLY A 60 -5.00 -3.17 -6.61
CA GLY A 60 -6.09 -4.12 -6.41
C GLY A 60 -7.41 -3.50 -6.83
N VAL A 61 -8.21 -4.28 -7.58
CA VAL A 61 -9.55 -3.90 -8.04
C VAL A 61 -10.55 -4.83 -7.36
N ASP A 62 -11.53 -4.24 -6.69
CA ASP A 62 -12.66 -4.95 -6.12
C ASP A 62 -13.96 -4.39 -6.68
N VAL A 63 -14.94 -5.26 -6.95
CA VAL A 63 -16.21 -4.86 -7.56
C VAL A 63 -17.36 -5.56 -6.84
N GLU A 64 -18.25 -4.76 -6.26
CA GLU A 64 -19.45 -5.25 -5.56
C GLU A 64 -20.68 -4.47 -5.99
N GLU A 65 -21.63 -5.15 -6.62
CA GLU A 65 -22.89 -4.60 -7.14
C GLU A 65 -22.71 -3.42 -8.11
N GLY A 66 -21.58 -3.38 -8.83
CA GLY A 66 -21.18 -2.30 -9.73
C GLY A 66 -20.45 -1.13 -9.04
N ASN A 67 -20.13 -1.22 -7.76
CA ASN A 67 -19.24 -0.30 -7.07
C ASN A 67 -17.81 -0.80 -7.18
N VAL A 68 -16.93 0.00 -7.76
CA VAL A 68 -15.53 -0.36 -7.97
C VAL A 68 -14.68 0.27 -6.88
N THR A 69 -13.93 -0.53 -6.13
CA THR A 69 -12.93 -0.05 -5.16
C THR A 69 -11.53 -0.30 -5.70
N LEU A 70 -10.73 0.76 -5.78
CA LEU A 70 -9.34 0.72 -6.23
C LEU A 70 -8.42 0.94 -5.02
N ASN A 71 -7.56 -0.03 -4.74
CA ASN A 71 -6.62 0.02 -3.63
C ASN A 71 -5.20 -0.12 -4.15
N GLY A 72 -4.23 0.59 -3.57
CA GLY A 72 -2.84 0.42 -3.98
C GLY A 72 -1.93 1.55 -3.53
N GLN A 73 -0.65 1.42 -3.85
CA GLN A 73 0.36 2.44 -3.61
C GLN A 73 1.07 2.78 -4.91
N ILE A 74 1.18 4.07 -5.22
CA ILE A 74 1.81 4.56 -6.45
C ILE A 74 2.68 5.78 -6.17
N GLY A 75 3.62 6.07 -7.07
CA GLY A 75 4.62 7.13 -6.87
C GLY A 75 4.19 8.54 -7.28
N SER A 76 2.99 8.75 -7.84
CA SER A 76 2.55 10.09 -8.26
C SER A 76 1.03 10.26 -8.36
N ASP A 77 0.54 11.48 -8.15
CA ASP A 77 -0.87 11.85 -8.35
C ASP A 77 -1.33 11.75 -9.81
N SER A 78 -0.42 11.98 -10.77
CA SER A 78 -0.76 11.83 -12.19
C SER A 78 -1.14 10.40 -12.55
N LEU A 79 -0.47 9.41 -11.95
CA LEU A 79 -0.83 8.00 -12.12
C LEU A 79 -2.16 7.69 -11.45
N LYS A 80 -2.47 8.32 -10.30
CA LYS A 80 -3.76 8.15 -9.61
C LYS A 80 -4.93 8.52 -10.51
N GLN A 81 -4.82 9.65 -11.19
CA GLN A 81 -5.83 10.16 -12.12
C GLN A 81 -5.94 9.30 -13.38
N ASP A 82 -4.80 8.84 -13.91
CA ASP A 82 -4.77 7.94 -15.08
C ASP A 82 -5.48 6.61 -14.79
N ILE A 83 -5.24 6.02 -13.62
CA ILE A 83 -5.88 4.76 -13.19
C ILE A 83 -7.40 4.94 -13.06
N GLU A 84 -7.84 6.05 -12.45
CA GLU A 84 -9.26 6.34 -12.32
C GLU A 84 -9.93 6.52 -13.69
N ASN A 85 -9.28 7.22 -14.62
CA ASN A 85 -9.78 7.41 -15.97
C ASN A 85 -9.83 6.10 -16.76
N LYS A 86 -8.78 5.27 -16.70
CA LYS A 86 -8.76 3.94 -17.30
C LYS A 86 -9.88 3.05 -16.76
N THR A 87 -10.11 3.10 -15.46
CA THR A 87 -11.22 2.37 -14.81
C THR A 87 -12.57 2.82 -15.35
N LYS A 88 -12.80 4.14 -15.45
CA LYS A 88 -14.02 4.72 -16.03
C LYS A 88 -14.24 4.27 -17.47
N LEU A 89 -13.19 4.29 -18.29
CA LEU A 89 -13.26 3.89 -19.70
C LEU A 89 -13.50 2.38 -19.87
N ALA A 90 -12.86 1.55 -19.05
CA ALA A 90 -12.96 0.10 -19.12
C ALA A 90 -14.33 -0.42 -18.66
N GLY A 91 -14.89 0.17 -17.61
CA GLY A 91 -16.19 -0.23 -17.06
C GLY A 91 -17.40 0.51 -17.62
N GLY A 92 -17.22 1.73 -18.15
CA GLY A 92 -18.30 2.49 -18.80
C GLY A 92 -19.56 2.61 -17.94
N GLU A 93 -20.72 2.34 -18.55
CA GLU A 93 -22.04 2.38 -17.89
C GLU A 93 -22.25 1.25 -16.87
N ASP A 94 -21.40 0.22 -16.88
CA ASP A 94 -21.46 -0.88 -15.92
C ASP A 94 -20.97 -0.43 -14.52
N ILE A 95 -20.32 0.72 -14.39
CA ILE A 95 -19.85 1.27 -13.11
C ILE A 95 -20.91 2.19 -12.51
N LYS A 96 -21.35 1.88 -11.29
CA LYS A 96 -22.23 2.76 -10.50
C LYS A 96 -21.43 3.81 -9.72
N SER A 97 -20.31 3.41 -9.13
CA SER A 97 -19.44 4.30 -8.37
C SER A 97 -17.99 3.81 -8.38
N ILE A 98 -17.04 4.74 -8.20
CA ILE A 98 -15.62 4.43 -8.06
C ILE A 98 -15.14 4.99 -6.74
N HIS A 99 -14.58 4.13 -5.91
CA HIS A 99 -13.96 4.46 -4.64
C HIS A 99 -12.43 4.31 -4.78
N ASN A 100 -11.74 5.44 -4.92
CA ASN A 100 -10.30 5.48 -5.17
C ASN A 100 -9.51 5.64 -3.86
N ASN A 101 -9.09 4.51 -3.30
CA ASN A 101 -8.27 4.41 -2.08
C ASN A 101 -6.77 4.31 -2.37
N ILE A 102 -6.34 4.68 -3.59
CA ILE A 102 -4.94 4.65 -3.95
C ILE A 102 -4.19 5.74 -3.17
N VAL A 103 -3.13 5.32 -2.48
CA VAL A 103 -2.25 6.19 -1.71
C VAL A 103 -1.04 6.56 -2.56
N VAL A 104 -0.73 7.84 -2.64
CA VAL A 104 0.48 8.32 -3.30
C VAL A 104 1.62 8.24 -2.29
N ASN A 105 2.49 7.26 -2.47
CA ASN A 105 3.72 7.12 -1.70
C ASN A 105 4.86 7.75 -2.50
N LEU A 106 5.06 9.04 -2.33
CA LEU A 106 6.25 9.72 -2.84
C LEU A 106 7.46 9.13 -2.10
N PRO A 107 8.48 8.60 -2.80
CA PRO A 107 9.71 8.22 -2.14
C PRO A 107 10.23 9.43 -1.36
N GLU A 108 10.52 9.26 -0.07
CA GLU A 108 11.16 10.30 0.73
C GLU A 108 12.37 10.80 -0.04
N PRO A 109 12.53 12.13 -0.21
CA PRO A 109 13.68 12.66 -0.89
C PRO A 109 14.93 12.20 -0.12
N GLU A 110 15.87 11.61 -0.87
CA GLU A 110 17.11 11.02 -0.34
C GLU A 110 17.88 12.02 0.56
N ASP A 111 17.69 13.32 0.30
CA ASP A 111 18.29 14.45 1.01
C ASP A 111 17.91 14.54 2.50
N ALA A 112 16.72 14.12 2.88
CA ALA A 112 16.26 14.17 4.25
C ALA A 112 16.95 13.09 5.10
N ARG A 113 17.13 11.88 4.54
CA ARG A 113 17.77 10.76 5.23
C ARG A 113 19.26 11.03 5.48
N GLU A 114 19.94 11.59 4.49
CA GLU A 114 21.37 11.94 4.58
C GLU A 114 21.62 13.03 5.63
N LYS A 115 20.76 14.05 5.69
CA LYS A 115 20.88 15.14 6.67
C LYS A 115 20.69 14.69 8.12
N TYR A 116 19.78 13.75 8.39
CA TYR A 116 19.65 13.18 9.73
C TYR A 116 20.85 12.32 10.12
N HIS A 117 21.41 11.55 9.18
CA HIS A 117 22.60 10.73 9.41
C HIS A 117 23.85 11.61 9.66
N GLU A 118 23.98 12.74 8.96
CA GLU A 118 25.08 13.69 9.17
C GLU A 118 25.03 14.33 10.57
N ILE A 119 23.83 14.75 11.03
CA ILE A 119 23.67 15.36 12.36
C ILE A 119 24.00 14.36 13.48
N LEU A 120 23.52 13.12 13.38
CA LEU A 120 23.80 12.08 14.37
C LEU A 120 25.26 11.61 14.32
N GLY A 121 25.84 11.49 13.12
CA GLY A 121 27.26 11.18 12.93
C GLY A 121 28.17 12.23 13.57
N GLY A 122 27.91 13.52 13.31
CA GLY A 122 28.71 14.63 13.86
C GLY A 122 28.64 14.72 15.40
N ALA A 123 27.48 14.47 16.00
CA ALA A 123 27.34 14.46 17.46
C ALA A 123 28.15 13.33 18.12
N ILE A 124 28.12 12.12 17.54
CA ILE A 124 28.90 10.97 17.99
C ILE A 124 30.40 11.24 17.83
N ASP A 125 30.81 11.76 16.67
CA ASP A 125 32.21 12.03 16.37
C ASP A 125 32.80 13.09 17.31
N SER A 126 32.02 14.10 17.71
CA SER A 126 32.48 15.13 18.66
C SER A 126 32.79 14.57 20.06
N THR A 127 31.97 13.65 20.56
CA THR A 127 32.18 13.02 21.87
C THR A 127 33.35 12.05 21.82
N LEU A 128 33.39 11.20 20.80
CA LEU A 128 34.45 10.21 20.63
C LEU A 128 35.81 10.89 20.38
N THR A 129 35.85 12.00 19.64
CA THR A 129 37.08 12.79 19.43
C THR A 129 37.64 13.30 20.76
N ARG A 130 36.78 13.78 21.66
CA ARG A 130 37.21 14.24 22.99
C ARG A 130 37.84 13.11 23.78
N ASP A 131 37.19 11.94 23.82
CA ASP A 131 37.68 10.79 24.58
C ASP A 131 38.97 10.21 23.98
N VAL A 132 39.08 10.20 22.64
CA VAL A 132 40.32 9.84 21.94
C VAL A 132 41.46 10.78 22.32
N ASN A 133 41.23 12.09 22.31
CA ASN A 133 42.26 13.06 22.66
C ASN A 133 42.79 12.85 24.08
N LEU A 134 41.91 12.52 25.05
CA LEU A 134 42.32 12.18 26.42
C LEU A 134 43.21 10.93 26.47
N VAL A 135 42.92 9.91 25.65
CA VAL A 135 43.79 8.72 25.56
C VAL A 135 45.13 9.07 24.94
N LEU A 136 45.16 9.93 23.92
CA LEU A 136 46.39 10.30 23.21
C LEU A 136 47.34 11.17 24.02
N GLU A 137 46.91 11.79 25.13
CA GLU A 137 47.80 12.48 26.07
C GLU A 137 48.91 11.55 26.59
N ASP A 138 48.61 10.26 26.79
CA ASP A 138 49.59 9.24 27.18
C ASP A 138 50.47 8.74 26.02
N PHE A 139 50.13 9.10 24.77
CA PHE A 139 50.75 8.63 23.53
C PHE A 139 51.02 9.78 22.55
N PRO A 140 51.90 10.73 22.88
CA PRO A 140 52.11 11.97 22.10
C PRO A 140 52.68 11.73 20.69
N THR A 141 53.18 10.53 20.39
CA THR A 141 53.67 10.15 19.05
C THR A 141 52.58 9.59 18.13
N ILE A 142 51.34 9.49 18.63
CA ILE A 142 50.17 9.03 17.90
C ILE A 142 49.21 10.20 17.69
N THR A 143 48.66 10.27 16.49
CA THR A 143 47.56 11.16 16.13
C THR A 143 46.37 10.30 15.72
N ALA A 144 45.16 10.72 16.05
CA ALA A 144 43.96 10.00 15.62
C ALA A 144 42.87 10.95 15.15
N GLN A 145 42.07 10.47 14.21
CA GLN A 145 40.90 11.16 13.67
C GLN A 145 39.68 10.26 13.86
N VAL A 146 38.53 10.86 14.17
CA VAL A 146 37.27 10.13 14.27
C VAL A 146 36.41 10.47 13.07
N LYS A 147 35.93 9.46 12.36
CA LYS A 147 35.00 9.60 11.24
C LYS A 147 33.91 8.56 11.35
N GLU A 148 32.66 9.02 11.44
CA GLU A 148 31.45 8.17 11.49
C GLU A 148 31.44 7.15 12.65
N GLY A 149 32.13 7.47 13.75
CA GLY A 149 32.33 6.62 14.93
C GLY A 149 33.50 5.65 14.81
N ILE A 150 34.32 5.73 13.76
CA ILE A 150 35.54 4.94 13.58
C ILE A 150 36.76 5.79 13.92
N ILE A 151 37.63 5.27 14.77
CA ILE A 151 38.89 5.90 15.14
C ILE A 151 39.98 5.46 14.16
N ILE A 152 40.64 6.40 13.52
CA ILE A 152 41.75 6.17 12.60
C ILE A 152 43.02 6.74 13.25
N ALA A 153 43.88 5.86 13.76
CA ALA A 153 45.11 6.23 14.45
C ALA A 153 46.34 6.04 13.55
N THR A 154 47.26 7.02 13.59
CA THR A 154 48.49 7.05 12.82
C THR A 154 49.66 7.54 13.66
N GLY A 155 50.86 7.00 13.44
CA GLY A 155 52.07 7.44 14.12
C GLY A 155 53.05 6.32 14.40
N ASN A 156 54.05 6.60 15.23
CA ASN A 156 55.09 5.63 15.57
C ASN A 156 54.99 5.29 17.06
N LEU A 157 54.89 4.01 17.40
CA LEU A 157 54.76 3.56 18.78
C LEU A 157 55.60 2.31 19.02
N GLU A 158 56.10 2.14 20.23
CA GLU A 158 56.81 0.91 20.61
C GLU A 158 55.85 -0.28 20.58
N LYS A 159 56.33 -1.43 20.07
CA LYS A 159 55.50 -2.65 19.94
C LYS A 159 54.81 -3.06 21.24
N SER A 160 55.47 -2.87 22.38
CA SER A 160 54.93 -3.16 23.72
C SER A 160 53.76 -2.25 24.13
N LYS A 161 53.65 -1.07 23.54
CA LYS A 161 52.62 -0.06 23.85
C LYS A 161 51.42 -0.13 22.91
N ILE A 162 51.55 -0.76 21.74
CA ILE A 162 50.46 -0.90 20.75
C ILE A 162 49.25 -1.62 21.36
N ASP A 163 49.46 -2.71 22.08
CA ASP A 163 48.36 -3.45 22.73
C ASP A 163 47.68 -2.60 23.82
N THR A 164 48.43 -1.74 24.49
CA THR A 164 47.89 -0.83 25.51
C THR A 164 47.06 0.27 24.88
N LEU A 165 47.55 0.90 23.80
CA LEU A 165 46.80 1.88 23.02
C LEU A 165 45.50 1.28 22.52
N LYS A 166 45.55 0.08 21.91
CA LYS A 166 44.36 -0.60 21.40
C LYS A 166 43.31 -0.83 22.49
N LYS A 167 43.71 -1.34 23.66
CA LYS A 167 42.79 -1.55 24.79
C LYS A 167 42.15 -0.25 25.30
N ARG A 168 42.92 0.84 25.33
CA ARG A 168 42.40 2.16 25.75
C ARG A 168 41.39 2.70 24.73
N LEU A 169 41.68 2.58 23.44
CA LEU A 169 40.76 2.95 22.36
C LEU A 169 39.54 2.02 22.27
N GLU A 170 39.63 0.75 22.69
CA GLU A 170 38.47 -0.13 22.78
C GLU A 170 37.57 0.23 23.97
N HIS A 171 38.14 0.76 25.05
CA HIS A 171 37.38 1.14 26.25
C HIS A 171 36.38 2.27 26.00
N ILE A 172 36.70 3.16 25.07
CA ILE A 172 35.83 4.26 24.62
C ILE A 172 34.72 3.77 23.66
N LYS A 173 34.61 2.45 23.43
CA LYS A 173 33.55 1.77 22.66
C LYS A 173 33.24 2.45 21.32
N PRO A 174 34.25 2.66 20.45
CA PRO A 174 34.01 3.18 19.11
C PRO A 174 33.27 2.13 18.27
N LYS A 175 32.72 2.54 17.14
CA LYS A 175 32.18 1.60 16.15
C LYS A 175 33.27 0.76 15.50
N GLY A 176 34.48 1.32 15.38
CA GLY A 176 35.64 0.64 14.83
C GLY A 176 36.95 1.35 15.16
N ILE A 177 38.06 0.63 15.03
CA ILE A 177 39.41 1.13 15.26
C ILE A 177 40.30 0.70 14.09
N ASP A 178 40.87 1.67 13.39
CA ASP A 178 41.90 1.47 12.37
C ASP A 178 43.26 1.93 12.92
N ILE A 179 44.15 0.98 13.18
CA ILE A 179 45.54 1.20 13.61
C ILE A 179 46.54 0.84 12.51
N LYS A 180 46.12 0.67 11.26
CA LYS A 180 47.02 0.29 10.15
C LYS A 180 48.10 1.35 9.91
N GLY A 181 47.83 2.61 10.26
CA GLY A 181 48.79 3.71 10.18
C GLY A 181 49.73 3.82 11.38
N VAL A 182 49.57 2.97 12.41
CA VAL A 182 50.48 2.92 13.55
C VAL A 182 51.63 1.95 13.23
N THR A 183 52.83 2.49 13.11
CA THR A 183 54.03 1.69 12.85
C THR A 183 54.76 1.36 14.15
N SER A 184 55.18 0.10 14.28
CA SER A 184 56.02 -0.32 15.40
C SER A 184 57.47 0.02 15.13
N ARG A 185 58.13 0.72 16.06
CA ARG A 185 59.59 0.86 16.10
C ARG A 185 60.21 -0.11 17.09
#